data_AF-X1KVZ6-F1
#
_entry.id   AF-X1KVZ6-F1
#
_cell.length_a   1.000
_cell.length_b   1.000
_cell.length_c   1.000
_cell.angle_alpha   90.00
_cell.angle_beta   90.00
_cell.angle_gamma   90.00
#
_symmetry.space_group_name_H-M   'P 1'
#
loop_
_entity.id
_entity.type
_entity.pdbx_description
1 polymer ?
#
loop_
_entity_poly.entity_id
_entity_poly.type
_entity_poly.pdbx_seq_one_letter_code
_entity_poly.pdbx_strand_id
1 'polypeptide(L)'
;MNKPTMEKGISDIVGALSDPIIVFPGGWGDSLPEWIKPAITMERLAMNMRVLKGEEMTSTDAEACAYLYTASLTQPMGHDWTKIYLYIATRVYEKWRTKESGVTMPDDIRVESISDYQMADLNRLKAWLYRKRTTVRLDRERAERQQKKEEEAARRKAEQPALFHF
;
A
#
# COMPACT_ATOMS: atom_id res chain seq x y z
N MET A 1 -18.25 -0.20 -22.47
CA MET A 1 -17.73 -0.02 -21.10
C MET A 1 -18.04 1.40 -20.67
N ASN A 2 -18.71 1.62 -19.54
CA ASN A 2 -19.06 2.98 -19.10
C ASN A 2 -17.79 3.78 -18.77
N LYS A 3 -17.72 5.03 -19.20
CA LYS A 3 -16.61 5.96 -18.93
C LYS A 3 -16.13 5.99 -17.46
N PRO A 4 -17.02 6.08 -16.44
CA PRO A 4 -16.59 6.03 -15.04
C PRO A 4 -15.91 4.71 -14.62
N THR A 5 -16.26 3.59 -15.26
CA THR A 5 -15.64 2.28 -14.98
C THR A 5 -14.22 2.20 -15.54
N MET A 6 -13.99 2.78 -16.73
CA MET A 6 -12.66 2.90 -17.34
C MET A 6 -11.73 3.76 -16.47
N GLU A 7 -12.20 4.93 -16.03
CA GLU A 7 -11.42 5.86 -15.20
C GLU A 7 -11.04 5.24 -13.85
N LYS A 8 -11.96 4.49 -13.22
CA LYS A 8 -11.67 3.74 -12.00
C LYS A 8 -10.59 2.68 -12.23
N GLY A 9 -10.71 1.89 -13.31
CA GLY A 9 -9.72 0.87 -13.64
C GLY A 9 -8.32 1.44 -13.87
N ILE A 10 -8.21 2.58 -14.55
CA ILE A 10 -6.93 3.29 -14.74
C ILE A 10 -6.39 3.78 -13.39
N SER A 11 -7.25 4.37 -12.54
CA SER A 11 -6.87 4.84 -11.20
C SER A 11 -6.34 3.69 -10.32
N ASP A 12 -6.95 2.51 -10.37
CA ASP A 12 -6.52 1.34 -9.61
C ASP A 12 -5.16 0.80 -10.10
N ILE A 13 -4.90 0.85 -11.42
CA ILE A 13 -3.59 0.48 -12.00
C ILE A 13 -2.51 1.50 -11.61
N VAL A 14 -2.80 2.80 -11.71
CA VAL A 14 -1.89 3.85 -11.27
C VAL A 14 -1.59 3.67 -9.78
N GLY A 15 -2.62 3.45 -8.96
CA GLY A 15 -2.47 3.22 -7.53
C GLY A 15 -1.60 1.99 -7.21
N ALA A 16 -1.68 0.92 -8.00
CA ALA A 16 -0.79 -0.22 -7.80
C ALA A 16 0.70 0.15 -7.88
N LEU A 17 1.05 1.11 -8.73
CA LEU A 17 2.42 1.55 -8.99
C LEU A 17 2.87 2.71 -8.09
N SER A 18 1.97 3.63 -7.76
CA SER A 18 2.31 4.91 -7.13
C SER A 18 1.70 5.14 -5.75
N ASP A 19 0.74 4.32 -5.31
CA ASP A 19 0.22 4.44 -3.95
C ASP A 19 1.35 4.25 -2.94
N PRO A 20 1.40 5.05 -1.87
CA PRO A 20 2.43 4.90 -0.85
C PRO A 20 2.35 3.51 -0.19
N ILE A 21 3.50 3.00 0.24
CA ILE A 21 3.55 1.83 1.12
C ILE A 21 3.26 2.33 2.54
N ILE A 22 2.17 1.84 3.14
CA ILE A 22 1.79 2.19 4.51
C ILE A 22 2.54 1.28 5.47
N VAL A 23 3.38 1.88 6.31
CA VAL A 23 4.13 1.21 7.38
C VAL A 23 3.62 1.65 8.75
N PHE A 24 3.95 0.91 9.79
CA PHE A 24 3.62 1.31 11.16
C PHE A 24 4.37 2.60 11.53
N PRO A 25 3.72 3.56 12.20
CA PRO A 25 4.37 4.80 12.63
C PRO A 25 5.40 4.50 13.72
N GLY A 26 6.69 4.54 13.35
CA GLY A 26 7.78 4.27 14.29
C GLY A 26 9.19 4.57 13.75
N GLY A 27 9.29 5.20 12.56
CA GLY A 27 10.58 5.51 11.94
C GLY A 27 11.26 4.36 11.21
N TRP A 28 10.64 3.17 11.16
CA TRP A 28 11.23 1.97 10.54
C TRP A 28 10.92 1.80 9.05
N GLY A 29 10.31 2.79 8.39
CA GLY A 29 9.93 2.69 6.97
C GLY A 29 11.12 2.39 6.04
N ASP A 30 12.27 3.01 6.31
CA ASP A 30 13.48 2.84 5.51
C ASP A 30 14.22 1.52 5.80
N SER A 31 13.79 0.77 6.83
CA SER A 31 14.35 -0.55 7.17
C SER A 31 13.70 -1.71 6.40
N LEU A 32 12.67 -1.42 5.60
CA LEU A 32 12.02 -2.45 4.78
C LEU A 32 13.03 -3.13 3.85
N PRO A 33 13.10 -4.48 3.82
CA PRO A 33 13.99 -5.19 2.91
C PRO A 33 13.74 -4.81 1.44
N GLU A 34 14.79 -4.57 0.66
CA GLU A 34 14.64 -4.04 -0.71
C GLU A 34 13.74 -4.89 -1.62
N TRP A 35 13.69 -6.20 -1.42
CA TRP A 35 12.85 -7.11 -2.20
C TRP A 35 11.34 -6.97 -1.91
N ILE A 36 10.92 -6.41 -0.76
CA ILE A 36 9.50 -6.31 -0.40
C ILE A 36 8.77 -5.25 -1.23
N LYS A 37 9.46 -4.18 -1.62
CA LYS A 37 8.90 -3.07 -2.40
C LYS A 37 8.42 -3.54 -3.78
N PRO A 38 9.23 -4.22 -4.62
CA PRO A 38 8.76 -4.78 -5.88
C PRO A 38 7.72 -5.90 -5.68
N ALA A 39 7.82 -6.69 -4.60
CA ALA A 39 6.80 -7.70 -4.28
C ALA A 39 5.42 -7.07 -4.03
N ILE A 40 5.35 -5.97 -3.27
CA ILE A 40 4.12 -5.19 -3.05
C ILE A 40 3.53 -4.73 -4.38
N THR A 41 4.34 -4.13 -5.25
CA THR A 41 3.89 -3.66 -6.57
C THR A 41 3.29 -4.80 -7.39
N MET A 42 3.97 -5.94 -7.46
CA MET A 42 3.50 -7.10 -8.20
C MET A 42 2.22 -7.71 -7.61
N GLU A 43 2.09 -7.75 -6.29
CA GLU A 43 0.87 -8.22 -5.66
C GLU A 43 -0.30 -7.28 -5.88
N ARG A 44 -0.10 -5.96 -5.84
CA ARG A 44 -1.14 -4.97 -6.15
C ARG A 44 -1.66 -5.15 -7.57
N LEU A 45 -0.76 -5.36 -8.55
CA LEU A 45 -1.15 -5.67 -9.93
C LEU A 45 -1.93 -6.98 -10.04
N ALA A 46 -1.50 -8.03 -9.34
CA ALA A 46 -2.25 -9.29 -9.29
C ALA A 46 -3.64 -9.11 -8.64
N MET A 47 -3.75 -8.25 -7.63
CA MET A 47 -5.03 -7.90 -7.01
C MET A 47 -5.96 -7.19 -8.00
N ASN A 48 -5.45 -6.24 -8.78
CA ASN A 48 -6.24 -5.59 -9.84
C ASN A 48 -6.78 -6.62 -10.84
N MET A 49 -5.99 -7.62 -11.22
CA MET A 49 -6.44 -8.72 -12.10
C MET A 49 -7.53 -9.59 -11.44
N ARG A 50 -7.47 -9.81 -10.13
CA ARG A 50 -8.49 -10.54 -9.38
C ARG A 50 -9.80 -9.76 -9.28
N VAL A 51 -9.73 -8.44 -9.11
CA VAL A 51 -10.92 -7.57 -9.12
C VAL A 51 -11.64 -7.62 -10.45
N LEU A 52 -10.91 -7.71 -11.57
CA LEU A 52 -11.53 -7.94 -12.90
C LEU A 52 -12.29 -9.26 -12.99
N LYS A 53 -11.97 -10.24 -12.13
CA LYS A 53 -12.66 -11.54 -12.02
C LYS A 53 -13.78 -11.54 -10.97
N GLY A 54 -14.07 -10.40 -10.35
CA GLY A 54 -15.18 -10.24 -9.39
C GLY A 54 -14.77 -10.33 -7.91
N GLU A 55 -13.48 -10.42 -7.59
CA GLU A 55 -13.03 -10.33 -6.19
C GLU A 55 -13.11 -8.89 -5.65
N GLU A 56 -13.26 -8.74 -4.33
CA GLU A 56 -13.24 -7.44 -3.67
C GLU A 56 -11.82 -6.86 -3.60
N MET A 57 -11.70 -5.56 -3.89
CA MET A 57 -10.42 -4.86 -3.80
C MET A 57 -9.94 -4.76 -2.35
N THR A 58 -8.71 -5.17 -2.08
CA THR A 58 -8.09 -5.11 -0.76
C THR A 58 -6.57 -4.92 -0.85
N SER A 59 -5.93 -4.74 0.30
CA SER A 59 -4.47 -4.70 0.42
C SER A 59 -3.92 -6.12 0.41
N THR A 60 -2.65 -6.28 0.03
CA THR A 60 -2.06 -7.60 -0.22
C THR A 60 -1.32 -8.15 0.98
N ASP A 61 -0.90 -9.42 0.93
CA ASP A 61 -0.12 -10.03 1.99
C ASP A 61 1.23 -9.33 2.17
N ALA A 62 1.88 -8.92 1.07
CA ALA A 62 3.15 -8.20 1.14
C ALA A 62 3.04 -6.83 1.82
N GLU A 63 1.92 -6.11 1.63
CA GLU A 63 1.68 -4.83 2.33
C GLU A 63 1.41 -5.04 3.81
N ALA A 64 0.56 -6.02 4.16
CA ALA A 64 0.33 -6.38 5.55
C ALA A 64 1.63 -6.84 6.23
N CYS A 65 2.49 -7.57 5.50
CA CYS A 65 3.80 -8.01 5.97
C CYS A 65 4.72 -6.81 6.25
N ALA A 66 4.81 -5.83 5.35
CA ALA A 66 5.59 -4.62 5.57
C ALA A 66 5.09 -3.80 6.77
N TYR A 67 3.77 -3.70 6.94
CA TYR A 67 3.18 -3.02 8.08
C TYR A 67 3.49 -3.73 9.41
N LEU A 68 3.27 -5.04 9.49
CA LEU A 68 3.52 -5.81 10.72
C LEU A 68 5.01 -5.95 11.03
N TYR A 69 5.88 -6.03 10.01
CA TYR A 69 7.33 -5.97 10.18
C TYR A 69 7.74 -4.70 10.93
N THR A 70 7.33 -3.54 10.43
CA THR A 70 7.65 -2.25 11.06
C THR A 70 6.97 -2.07 12.43
N ALA A 71 5.78 -2.65 12.63
CA ALA A 71 5.11 -2.67 13.93
C ALA A 71 5.93 -3.47 14.97
N SER A 72 6.45 -4.64 14.58
CA SER A 72 7.24 -5.52 15.46
C SER A 72 8.56 -4.91 15.90
N LEU A 73 9.16 -4.04 15.07
CA LEU A 73 10.36 -3.27 15.41
C LEU A 73 10.06 -2.10 16.36
N THR A 74 8.81 -1.64 16.39
CA THR A 74 8.41 -0.51 17.22
C THR A 74 7.97 -0.96 18.62
N GLN A 75 7.29 -2.10 18.71
CA GLN A 75 6.74 -2.60 19.97
C GLN A 75 6.52 -4.12 19.92
N PRO A 76 6.52 -4.80 21.09
CA PRO A 76 6.12 -6.20 21.18
C PRO A 76 4.70 -6.40 20.65
N MET A 77 4.52 -7.39 19.77
CA MET A 77 3.20 -7.79 19.28
C MET A 77 2.59 -8.86 20.19
N GLY A 78 1.29 -8.77 20.43
CA GLY A 78 0.54 -9.82 21.11
C GLY A 78 0.54 -11.13 20.32
N HIS A 79 0.27 -12.25 21.00
CA HIS A 79 0.34 -13.60 20.43
C HIS A 79 -0.38 -13.76 19.08
N ASP A 80 -1.61 -13.25 18.96
CA ASP A 80 -2.39 -13.41 17.72
C ASP A 80 -1.81 -12.62 16.55
N TRP A 81 -1.37 -11.38 16.78
CA TRP A 81 -0.72 -10.58 15.74
C TRP A 81 0.65 -11.13 15.35
N THR A 82 1.38 -11.72 16.30
CA THR A 82 2.61 -12.46 16.01
C THR A 82 2.35 -13.66 15.12
N LYS A 83 1.32 -14.47 15.41
CA LYS A 83 0.93 -15.59 14.53
C LYS A 83 0.49 -15.12 13.14
N ILE A 84 -0.30 -14.06 13.05
CA ILE A 84 -0.70 -13.46 11.77
C ILE A 84 0.52 -13.00 10.99
N TYR A 85 1.47 -12.31 11.64
CA TYR A 85 2.69 -11.83 11.02
C TYR A 85 3.53 -12.99 10.48
N LEU A 86 3.79 -14.03 11.28
CA LEU A 86 4.57 -15.19 10.84
C LEU A 86 3.87 -15.94 9.69
N TYR A 87 2.55 -16.03 9.72
CA TYR A 87 1.76 -16.63 8.65
C TYR A 87 1.93 -15.88 7.33
N ILE A 88 1.71 -14.56 7.31
CA ILE A 88 1.86 -13.78 6.08
C ILE A 88 3.33 -13.66 5.65
N ALA A 89 4.26 -13.55 6.59
CA ALA A 89 5.69 -13.53 6.31
C ALA A 89 6.12 -14.83 5.62
N THR A 90 5.70 -15.99 6.15
CA THR A 90 5.93 -17.30 5.50
C THR A 90 5.43 -17.28 4.06
N ARG A 91 4.18 -16.88 3.83
CA ARG A 91 3.58 -16.90 2.48
C ARG A 91 4.26 -15.94 1.50
N VAL A 92 4.54 -14.72 1.94
CA VAL A 92 5.17 -13.67 1.11
C VAL A 92 6.62 -14.06 0.80
N TYR A 93 7.35 -14.54 1.80
CA TYR A 93 8.73 -14.96 1.66
C TYR A 93 8.84 -16.14 0.69
N GLU A 94 8.02 -17.18 0.85
CA GLU A 94 8.03 -18.35 -0.05
C GLU A 94 7.63 -18.00 -1.49
N LYS A 95 6.71 -17.05 -1.65
CA LYS A 95 6.24 -16.63 -2.97
C LYS A 95 7.28 -15.82 -3.74
N TRP A 96 7.98 -14.90 -3.05
CA TRP A 96 8.82 -13.89 -3.68
C TRP A 96 10.32 -14.10 -3.40
N ARG A 97 10.70 -14.30 -2.14
CA ARG A 97 12.10 -14.29 -1.71
C ARG A 97 12.79 -15.64 -1.88
N THR A 98 12.10 -16.75 -1.63
CA THR A 98 12.69 -18.09 -1.78
C THR A 98 13.17 -18.33 -3.21
N LYS A 99 12.39 -17.89 -4.22
CA LYS A 99 12.76 -18.06 -5.63
C LYS A 99 14.01 -17.31 -6.04
N GLU A 100 14.26 -16.17 -5.39
CA GLU A 100 15.41 -15.31 -5.68
C GLU A 100 16.65 -15.69 -4.88
N SER A 101 16.49 -16.09 -3.61
CA SER A 101 17.61 -16.41 -2.70
C SER A 101 17.97 -17.87 -2.57
N GLY A 102 17.05 -18.78 -2.89
CA GLY A 102 17.16 -20.19 -2.51
C GLY A 102 16.99 -20.45 -1.01
N VAL A 103 16.76 -19.42 -0.18
CA VAL A 103 16.52 -19.55 1.26
C VAL A 103 15.01 -19.65 1.48
N THR A 104 14.56 -20.65 2.23
CA THR A 104 13.16 -20.82 2.64
C THR A 104 12.91 -20.23 4.03
N MET A 105 11.64 -20.10 4.41
CA MET A 105 11.29 -19.74 5.79
C MET A 105 11.77 -20.85 6.75
N PRO A 106 12.51 -20.54 7.84
CA PRO A 106 12.93 -21.55 8.80
C PRO A 106 11.73 -22.26 9.47
N ASP A 107 11.86 -23.57 9.68
CA ASP A 107 10.75 -24.42 10.13
C ASP A 107 10.27 -24.11 11.56
N ASP A 108 11.15 -23.57 12.41
CA ASP A 108 10.86 -23.21 13.80
C ASP A 108 9.93 -21.99 13.94
N ILE A 109 9.91 -21.12 12.93
CA ILE A 109 9.06 -19.92 12.89
C ILE A 109 8.01 -19.95 11.77
N ARG A 110 7.99 -21.03 10.98
CA ARG A 110 7.04 -21.25 9.87
C ARG A 110 5.63 -21.41 10.44
N VAL A 111 4.68 -20.64 9.90
CA VAL A 111 3.27 -20.77 10.24
C VAL A 111 2.46 -20.97 8.97
N GLU A 112 1.84 -22.14 8.84
CA GLU A 112 1.11 -22.54 7.63
C GLU A 112 -0.40 -22.26 7.70
N SER A 113 -0.95 -22.10 8.90
CA SER A 113 -2.36 -21.84 9.12
C SER A 113 -2.59 -20.92 10.32
N ILE A 114 -3.71 -20.20 10.26
CA ILE A 114 -4.20 -19.32 11.33
C ILE A 114 -5.70 -19.60 11.52
N SER A 115 -6.24 -19.27 12.70
CA SER A 115 -7.66 -19.46 12.97
C SER A 115 -8.53 -18.52 12.13
N ASP A 116 -9.82 -18.83 11.99
CA ASP A 116 -10.78 -17.97 11.30
C ASP A 116 -10.87 -16.57 11.92
N TYR A 117 -10.70 -16.48 13.25
CA TYR A 117 -10.65 -15.21 13.97
C TYR A 117 -9.43 -14.38 13.56
N GLN A 118 -8.24 -15.00 13.55
CA GLN A 118 -7.01 -14.36 13.11
C GLN A 118 -7.08 -13.96 11.62
N MET A 119 -7.71 -14.79 10.79
CA MET A 119 -7.95 -14.48 9.38
C MET A 119 -8.90 -13.29 9.21
N ALA A 120 -9.95 -13.19 10.01
CA ALA A 120 -10.85 -12.04 10.01
C ALA A 120 -10.11 -10.74 10.39
N ASP A 121 -9.22 -10.79 11.37
CA ASP A 121 -8.41 -9.63 11.77
C ASP A 121 -7.37 -9.24 10.73
N LEU A 122 -6.73 -10.22 10.08
CA LEU A 122 -5.87 -9.96 8.92
C LEU A 122 -6.65 -9.29 7.78
N ASN A 123 -7.87 -9.75 7.48
CA ASN A 123 -8.70 -9.16 6.44
C ASN A 123 -9.12 -7.73 6.81
N ARG A 124 -9.43 -7.47 8.08
CA ARG A 124 -9.69 -6.11 8.58
C ARG A 124 -8.48 -5.20 8.41
N LEU A 125 -7.28 -5.68 8.75
CA LEU A 125 -6.02 -4.95 8.54
C LEU A 125 -5.81 -4.61 7.07
N LYS A 126 -5.96 -5.59 6.17
CA LYS A 126 -5.81 -5.37 4.73
C LYS A 126 -6.81 -4.37 4.17
N ALA A 127 -8.09 -4.46 4.58
CA ALA A 127 -9.10 -3.50 4.18
C ALA A 127 -8.77 -2.08 4.69
N TRP A 128 -8.23 -1.96 5.91
CA TRP A 128 -7.76 -0.67 6.44
C TRP A 128 -6.56 -0.12 5.67
N LEU A 129 -5.54 -0.93 5.40
CA LEU A 129 -4.34 -0.53 4.64
C LEU A 129 -4.69 -0.03 3.25
N TYR A 130 -5.58 -0.74 2.55
CA TYR A 130 -6.08 -0.35 1.25
C TYR A 130 -6.77 1.02 1.29
N ARG A 131 -7.70 1.21 2.23
CA ARG A 131 -8.37 2.51 2.40
C ARG A 131 -7.37 3.61 2.69
N LYS A 132 -6.39 3.37 3.57
CA LYS A 132 -5.38 4.35 3.96
C LYS A 132 -4.50 4.78 2.79
N ARG A 133 -3.96 3.84 2.00
CA ARG A 133 -3.10 4.22 0.86
C ARG A 133 -3.86 5.03 -0.19
N THR A 134 -5.11 4.65 -0.46
CA THR A 134 -5.97 5.37 -1.41
C THR A 134 -6.29 6.77 -0.90
N THR A 135 -6.62 6.93 0.40
CA THR A 135 -6.83 8.24 1.01
C THR A 135 -5.59 9.13 0.86
N VAL A 136 -4.39 8.63 1.18
CA VAL A 136 -3.16 9.41 1.08
C VAL A 136 -2.92 9.88 -0.36
N ARG A 137 -3.14 9.01 -1.36
CA ARG A 137 -3.03 9.43 -2.76
C ARG A 137 -4.03 10.52 -3.12
N LEU A 138 -5.31 10.32 -2.79
CA LEU A 138 -6.36 11.30 -3.12
C LEU A 138 -6.10 12.66 -2.45
N ASP A 139 -5.60 12.66 -1.22
CA ASP A 139 -5.26 13.88 -0.50
C ASP A 139 -4.05 14.59 -1.11
N ARG A 140 -3.02 13.84 -1.56
CA ARG A 140 -1.91 14.40 -2.35
C ARG A 140 -2.38 15.03 -3.64
N GLU A 141 -3.19 14.31 -4.43
CA GLU A 141 -3.75 14.83 -5.68
C GLU A 141 -4.61 16.09 -5.47
N ARG A 142 -5.30 16.21 -4.33
CA ARG A 142 -6.06 17.41 -3.96
C ARG A 142 -5.15 18.57 -3.59
N ALA A 143 -4.12 18.31 -2.77
CA ALA A 143 -3.14 19.31 -2.36
C ALA A 143 -2.37 19.88 -3.57
N GLU A 144 -1.91 19.02 -4.49
CA GLU A 144 -1.24 19.44 -5.72
C GLU A 144 -2.13 20.31 -6.62
N ARG A 145 -3.43 19.97 -6.73
CA ARG A 145 -4.39 20.77 -7.49
C ARG A 145 -4.60 22.15 -6.85
N GLN A 146 -4.60 22.22 -5.52
CA GLN A 146 -4.74 23.48 -4.80
C GLN A 146 -3.50 24.36 -4.99
N GLN A 147 -2.30 23.80 -4.84
CA GLN A 147 -1.04 24.50 -5.07
C GLN A 147 -0.95 25.06 -6.50
N LYS A 148 -1.27 24.26 -7.52
CA LYS A 148 -1.28 24.73 -8.93
C LYS A 148 -2.21 25.90 -9.17
N LYS A 149 -3.40 25.90 -8.53
CA LYS A 149 -4.34 27.03 -8.62
C LYS A 149 -3.81 28.28 -7.94
N GLU A 150 -3.16 28.13 -6.79
CA GLU A 150 -2.55 29.24 -6.06
C GLU A 150 -1.37 29.84 -6.83
N GLU A 151 -0.51 29.00 -7.43
CA GLU A 151 0.59 29.42 -8.30
C GLU A 151 0.08 30.16 -9.54
N GLU A 152 -0.97 29.65 -10.19
CA GLU A 152 -1.55 30.30 -11.37
C GLU A 152 -2.21 31.65 -11.02
N ALA A 153 -2.91 31.71 -9.88
CA ALA A 153 -3.48 32.97 -9.38
C ALA A 153 -2.41 33.99 -9.01
N ALA A 154 -1.31 33.55 -8.37
CA ALA A 154 -0.17 34.40 -8.07
C ALA A 154 0.50 34.92 -9.35
N ARG A 155 0.67 34.05 -10.37
CA ARG A 155 1.21 34.45 -11.68
C ARG A 155 0.33 35.50 -12.36
N ARG A 156 -0.99 35.27 -12.43
CA ARG A 156 -1.95 36.24 -13.00
C ARG A 156 -1.94 37.59 -12.27
N LYS A 157 -1.81 37.58 -10.94
CA LYS A 157 -1.71 38.81 -10.13
C LYS A 157 -0.40 39.55 -10.37
N ALA A 158 0.71 38.83 -10.56
CA ALA A 158 2.02 39.40 -10.86
C ALA A 158 2.11 39.97 -12.29
N GLU A 159 1.33 39.45 -13.24
CA GLU A 159 1.23 39.95 -14.63
C GLU A 159 0.30 41.18 -14.76
N GLN A 160 -0.59 41.42 -13.79
CA GLN A 160 -1.54 42.55 -13.80
C GLN A 160 -1.03 43.99 -13.52
N PRO A 161 0.21 44.31 -13.08
CA PRO A 161 0.58 45.70 -12.75
C PRO A 161 0.90 46.64 -13.94
N ALA A 162 0.83 46.22 -15.21
CA ALA A 162 1.25 47.06 -16.34
C ALA A 162 0.12 47.61 -17.24
N LEU A 163 -1.16 47.29 -16.95
CA LEU A 163 -2.28 47.57 -17.88
C LEU A 163 -3.12 48.82 -17.56
N PHE A 164 -2.85 49.54 -16.47
CA PHE A 164 -3.57 50.77 -16.14
C PHE A 164 -2.63 51.84 -15.56
N HIS A 165 -1.90 52.52 -16.44
CA HIS A 165 -1.48 53.90 -16.20
C HIS A 165 -2.42 54.79 -17.00
N PHE A 166 -3.36 55.44 -16.29
CA PHE A 166 -4.21 56.51 -16.83
C PHE A 166 -3.47 57.85 -16.78
#